data_AF-A0A671DRI5-F1
#
_entry.id   AF-A0A671DRI5-F1
#
_cell.length_a   1.000
_cell.length_b   1.000
_cell.length_c   1.000
_cell.angle_alpha   90.00
_cell.angle_beta   90.00
_cell.angle_gamma   90.00
#
_symmetry.space_group_name_H-M   'P 1'
#
loop_
_entity.id
_entity.type
_entity.pdbx_description
1 polymer ?
#
loop_
_entity_poly.entity_id
_entity_poly.type
_entity_poly.pdbx_seq_one_letter_code
_entity_poly.pdbx_strand_id
1 'polypeptide(L)'
;MADMEVLILPKKHKKKKGVKSLPEEDVAEIQHVEEFLIKPESKVAQLDTSQWPLLLKNFDKLNVRTTHYTPLPCGSSPLKREIGDYIRTGFINLDKPSNPSSHEVVAWIRRILRVEKTGHSGTLDPKVTGCLIVCIERATRLVKSQQSAGKEYVGIVRLHNAIEGGTQLFRALETLTGALFQRPPLIAAVKRQLRVRTIYESKMIEYDPERRLGIFWVSCEAGTYIRTLCVHLGLLLGVGGQMQELRRIRSGVMSEKDHMVTMHDVLDAQWLYDNHKDESYLRRVVYPLEKLLTSHKRLVMKDSAVNAICYGAKIMLPGVLRYEDGIEVNQEIVVITTKGEAICIAIALMTTAVISTCDHGIVAKIKRVIMERDTYPRKWGLGPKASQKRLMIKQGLLDKHGKPTDSTPATWTQEYVDYSDVKKEVLPEAVKAEKRRRQSESDETSPASPQLIKKGKKKKKDKKAKAAEESADEPGDGDSDTTKKKKKKKKIKLEVLSG
;
A
#
# COMPACT_ATOMS: atom_id res chain seq x y z
N MET A 1 3.05 -44.41 -74.68
CA MET A 1 4.22 -45.20 -74.24
C MET A 1 5.03 -44.31 -73.32
N ALA A 2 5.35 -44.68 -72.08
CA ALA A 2 4.77 -45.73 -71.24
C ALA A 2 4.97 -45.30 -69.77
N ASP A 3 4.13 -45.78 -68.86
CA ASP A 3 4.20 -45.39 -67.45
C ASP A 3 5.45 -45.98 -66.76
N MET A 4 6.04 -45.19 -65.85
CA MET A 4 6.90 -45.71 -64.79
C MET A 4 6.72 -44.87 -63.52
N GLU A 5 6.13 -45.49 -62.50
CA GLU A 5 6.02 -44.91 -61.17
C GLU A 5 7.40 -44.78 -60.51
N VAL A 6 7.71 -43.62 -59.93
CA VAL A 6 8.89 -43.43 -59.09
C VAL A 6 8.45 -43.37 -57.63
N LEU A 7 8.62 -44.47 -56.91
CA LEU A 7 8.19 -44.58 -55.51
C LEU A 7 8.88 -43.54 -54.60
N ILE A 8 8.06 -42.81 -53.85
CA ILE A 8 8.53 -41.85 -52.84
C ILE A 8 8.90 -42.60 -51.57
N LEU A 9 10.21 -42.84 -51.35
CA LEU A 9 10.73 -43.36 -50.09
C LEU A 9 10.92 -42.23 -49.06
N PRO A 10 10.37 -42.34 -47.83
CA PRO A 10 10.42 -41.25 -46.85
C PRO A 10 11.81 -41.08 -46.22
N LYS A 11 12.40 -39.89 -46.39
CA LYS A 11 13.65 -39.52 -45.70
C LYS A 11 13.40 -39.37 -44.19
N LYS A 12 13.88 -40.34 -43.41
CA LYS A 12 13.77 -40.42 -41.95
C LYS A 12 14.10 -39.09 -41.25
N HIS A 13 13.21 -38.59 -40.41
CA HIS A 13 13.53 -37.51 -39.46
C HIS A 13 14.69 -37.93 -38.55
N LYS A 14 15.86 -37.29 -38.68
CA LYS A 14 16.86 -37.30 -37.61
C LYS A 14 16.28 -36.55 -36.41
N LYS A 15 16.01 -37.26 -35.31
CA LYS A 15 15.69 -36.64 -34.02
C LYS A 15 16.77 -35.60 -33.69
N LYS A 16 16.38 -34.38 -33.28
CA LYS A 16 17.32 -33.47 -32.61
C LYS A 16 17.84 -34.19 -31.36
N LYS A 17 19.15 -34.46 -31.29
CA LYS A 17 19.78 -34.80 -30.01
C LYS A 17 19.63 -33.58 -29.10
N GLY A 18 19.28 -33.80 -27.83
CA GLY A 18 19.29 -32.73 -26.84
C GLY A 18 20.70 -32.18 -26.66
N VAL A 19 20.81 -30.87 -26.41
CA VAL A 19 22.07 -30.26 -26.02
C VAL A 19 22.50 -30.89 -24.69
N LYS A 20 23.61 -31.64 -24.71
CA LYS A 20 24.36 -31.90 -23.49
C LYS A 20 25.10 -30.61 -23.14
N SER A 21 25.10 -30.23 -21.86
CA SER A 21 26.16 -29.36 -21.35
C SER A 21 27.50 -30.04 -21.59
N LEU A 22 28.40 -29.39 -22.32
CA LEU A 22 29.78 -29.85 -22.45
C LEU A 22 30.47 -29.77 -21.07
N PRO A 23 31.43 -30.64 -20.78
CA PRO A 23 32.38 -30.44 -19.68
C PRO A 23 33.34 -29.29 -20.03
N GLU A 24 34.31 -29.03 -19.16
CA GLU A 24 35.38 -28.04 -19.41
C GLU A 24 36.35 -28.58 -20.49
N GLU A 25 35.96 -28.43 -21.76
CA GLU A 25 36.76 -28.78 -22.95
C GLU A 25 37.73 -27.64 -23.32
N ASP A 26 38.82 -27.98 -24.02
CA ASP A 26 39.94 -27.07 -24.27
C ASP A 26 39.49 -25.84 -25.08
N VAL A 27 39.94 -24.65 -24.66
CA VAL A 27 39.66 -23.37 -25.33
C VAL A 27 40.09 -23.41 -26.80
N ALA A 28 41.13 -24.19 -27.14
CA ALA A 28 41.55 -24.42 -28.51
C ALA A 28 40.49 -25.14 -29.38
N GLU A 29 39.76 -26.12 -28.84
CA GLU A 29 38.70 -26.82 -29.58
C GLU A 29 37.48 -25.92 -29.77
N ILE A 30 37.08 -25.16 -28.75
CA ILE A 30 35.97 -24.20 -28.87
C ILE A 30 36.30 -23.12 -29.92
N GLN A 31 37.55 -22.64 -29.97
CA GLN A 31 38.03 -21.70 -31.01
C GLN A 31 38.05 -22.27 -32.43
N HIS A 32 38.14 -23.59 -32.60
CA HIS A 32 38.08 -24.24 -33.91
C HIS A 32 36.66 -24.66 -34.33
N VAL A 33 35.73 -24.82 -33.38
CA VAL A 33 34.37 -25.33 -33.65
C VAL A 33 33.30 -24.22 -33.68
N GLU A 34 33.43 -23.16 -32.88
CA GLU A 34 32.42 -22.10 -32.82
C GLU A 34 32.76 -20.86 -33.66
N GLU A 35 31.86 -20.51 -34.59
CA GLU A 35 31.83 -19.16 -35.17
C GLU A 35 31.40 -18.15 -34.09
N PHE A 36 32.36 -17.51 -33.40
CA PHE A 36 32.10 -16.41 -32.45
C PHE A 36 31.63 -15.10 -33.12
N LEU A 37 30.79 -15.19 -34.15
CA LEU A 37 30.20 -14.08 -34.88
C LEU A 37 28.78 -13.81 -34.37
N ILE A 38 28.51 -12.57 -33.94
CA ILE A 38 27.14 -12.13 -33.64
C ILE A 38 26.35 -12.15 -34.96
N LYS A 39 25.44 -13.12 -35.10
CA LYS A 39 24.67 -13.31 -36.33
C LYS A 39 23.67 -12.15 -36.50
N PRO A 40 23.48 -11.61 -37.72
CA PRO A 40 22.65 -10.42 -37.93
C PRO A 40 21.17 -10.76 -37.77
N GLU A 41 20.63 -10.52 -36.57
CA GLU A 41 19.20 -10.66 -36.29
C GLU A 41 18.43 -9.40 -36.72
N SER A 42 17.37 -9.59 -37.52
CA SER A 42 16.48 -8.51 -37.98
C SER A 42 15.52 -7.97 -36.91
N LYS A 43 15.66 -8.43 -35.66
CA LYS A 43 14.85 -8.02 -34.50
C LYS A 43 15.77 -7.49 -33.42
N VAL A 44 15.46 -6.30 -32.91
CA VAL A 44 16.09 -5.80 -31.68
C VAL A 44 15.72 -6.76 -30.55
N ALA A 45 16.72 -7.29 -29.84
CA ALA A 45 16.51 -8.23 -28.75
C ALA A 45 15.63 -7.61 -27.65
N GLN A 46 14.38 -8.08 -27.55
CA GLN A 46 13.46 -7.65 -26.51
C GLN A 46 13.74 -8.42 -25.21
N LEU A 47 13.98 -7.68 -24.14
CA LEU A 47 14.19 -8.24 -22.81
C LEU A 47 12.87 -8.81 -22.28
N ASP A 48 12.72 -10.14 -22.28
CA ASP A 48 11.58 -10.78 -21.63
C ASP A 48 11.64 -10.58 -20.11
N THR A 49 10.70 -9.80 -19.56
CA THR A 49 10.52 -9.64 -18.11
C THR A 49 9.23 -10.31 -17.60
N SER A 50 8.65 -11.23 -18.37
CA SER A 50 7.48 -12.02 -17.97
C SER A 50 7.71 -12.84 -16.69
N GLN A 51 8.96 -13.24 -16.43
CA GLN A 51 9.38 -13.99 -15.24
C GLN A 51 9.92 -13.09 -14.11
N TRP A 52 10.00 -11.76 -14.31
CA TRP A 52 10.53 -10.86 -13.29
C TRP A 52 9.59 -10.77 -12.07
N PRO A 53 10.12 -10.64 -10.85
CA PRO A 53 9.33 -10.77 -9.64
C PRO A 53 8.47 -9.54 -9.32
N LEU A 54 7.32 -9.79 -8.68
CA LEU A 54 6.51 -8.77 -8.01
C LEU A 54 6.11 -7.63 -8.96
N LEU A 55 6.40 -6.37 -8.59
CA LEU A 55 6.05 -5.18 -9.37
C LEU A 55 6.90 -4.99 -10.64
N LEU A 56 7.95 -5.79 -10.83
CA LEU A 56 8.78 -5.80 -12.03
C LEU A 56 8.34 -6.83 -13.09
N LYS A 57 7.31 -7.65 -12.83
CA LYS A 57 6.76 -8.59 -13.83
C LYS A 57 6.19 -7.83 -15.03
N ASN A 58 6.55 -8.19 -16.26
CA ASN A 58 6.17 -7.43 -17.47
C ASN A 58 6.54 -5.93 -17.37
N PHE A 59 7.76 -5.61 -16.96
CA PHE A 59 8.34 -4.26 -17.01
C PHE A 59 8.62 -3.80 -18.45
N ASP A 60 8.85 -4.74 -19.37
CA ASP A 60 8.99 -4.48 -20.82
C ASP A 60 7.73 -3.85 -21.43
N LYS A 61 6.54 -4.20 -20.93
CA LYS A 61 5.23 -3.72 -21.41
C LYS A 61 4.84 -2.34 -20.88
N LEU A 62 5.72 -1.67 -20.13
CA LEU A 62 5.48 -0.33 -19.61
C LEU A 62 5.91 0.72 -20.64
N ASN A 63 4.98 1.65 -20.94
CA ASN A 63 5.23 2.80 -21.81
C ASN A 63 6.42 3.62 -21.30
N VAL A 64 7.36 3.96 -22.19
CA VAL A 64 8.61 4.63 -21.84
C VAL A 64 8.47 6.15 -22.06
N ARG A 65 8.43 6.95 -20.98
CA ARG A 65 8.49 8.42 -21.13
C ARG A 65 9.92 8.90 -21.36
N THR A 66 10.91 8.19 -20.81
CA THR A 66 12.34 8.43 -21.09
C THR A 66 13.20 7.25 -20.66
N THR A 67 14.25 6.98 -21.44
CA THR A 67 15.30 5.99 -21.16
C THR A 67 16.36 6.53 -20.19
N HIS A 68 16.57 7.85 -20.13
CA HIS A 68 17.71 8.45 -19.45
C HIS A 68 17.43 8.77 -17.97
N TYR A 69 18.19 8.11 -17.10
CA TYR A 69 18.27 8.41 -15.67
C TYR A 69 19.66 8.04 -15.13
N THR A 70 20.05 8.62 -14.00
CA THR A 70 21.25 8.19 -13.27
C THR A 70 20.81 7.21 -12.18
N PRO A 71 21.14 5.91 -12.26
CA PRO A 71 20.84 4.97 -11.19
C PRO A 71 21.63 5.33 -9.93
N LEU A 72 21.04 5.09 -8.76
CA LEU A 72 21.70 5.30 -7.47
C LEU A 72 21.93 3.96 -6.76
N PRO A 73 23.09 3.75 -6.09
CA PRO A 73 23.42 2.48 -5.43
C PRO A 73 22.65 2.23 -4.12
N CYS A 74 21.74 3.13 -3.74
CA CYS A 74 20.89 3.05 -2.55
C CYS A 74 19.54 2.37 -2.83
N GLY A 75 18.94 1.79 -1.79
CA GLY A 75 17.74 0.93 -1.91
C GLY A 75 18.08 -0.46 -2.46
N SER A 76 17.16 -1.42 -2.32
CA SER A 76 17.37 -2.79 -2.81
C SER A 76 16.07 -3.39 -3.33
N SER A 77 16.20 -4.19 -4.41
CA SER A 77 15.06 -4.89 -4.99
C SER A 77 14.40 -5.79 -3.95
N PRO A 78 13.06 -5.90 -3.88
CA PRO A 78 12.38 -6.43 -2.68
C PRO A 78 12.82 -7.82 -2.21
N LEU A 79 13.19 -8.72 -3.13
CA LEU A 79 13.70 -10.06 -2.80
C LEU A 79 15.18 -10.09 -2.38
N LYS A 80 15.96 -9.05 -2.74
CA LYS A 80 17.39 -8.89 -2.41
C LYS A 80 17.64 -7.93 -1.23
N ARG A 81 16.62 -7.68 -0.40
CA ARG A 81 16.79 -6.99 0.89
C ARG A 81 17.53 -7.89 1.88
N GLU A 82 18.40 -7.30 2.69
CA GLU A 82 18.96 -7.93 3.90
C GLU A 82 17.82 -8.42 4.81
N ILE A 83 18.00 -9.51 5.54
CA ILE A 83 16.91 -10.18 6.28
C ILE A 83 16.19 -9.26 7.27
N GLY A 84 16.92 -8.37 7.95
CA GLY A 84 16.31 -7.37 8.83
C GLY A 84 15.31 -6.51 8.05
N ASP A 85 15.76 -5.79 7.03
CA ASP A 85 14.92 -4.89 6.23
C ASP A 85 13.84 -5.63 5.42
N TYR A 86 14.09 -6.88 5.03
CA TYR A 86 13.11 -7.78 4.41
C TYR A 86 11.93 -8.02 5.35
N ILE A 87 12.19 -8.36 6.62
CA ILE A 87 11.16 -8.57 7.65
C ILE A 87 10.44 -7.24 7.98
N ARG A 88 11.18 -6.14 8.18
CA ARG A 88 10.58 -4.81 8.47
C ARG A 88 9.69 -4.28 7.35
N THR A 89 9.96 -4.68 6.10
CA THR A 89 9.15 -4.36 4.92
C THR A 89 8.20 -5.49 4.49
N GLY A 90 8.03 -6.50 5.33
CA GLY A 90 7.30 -7.73 5.00
C GLY A 90 5.87 -7.82 5.54
N PHE A 91 5.18 -8.86 5.10
CA PHE A 91 3.93 -9.35 5.69
C PHE A 91 3.90 -10.88 5.64
N ILE A 92 3.05 -11.50 6.46
CA ILE A 92 2.81 -12.94 6.47
C ILE A 92 1.39 -13.19 5.97
N ASN A 93 1.21 -14.17 5.07
CA ASN A 93 -0.10 -14.72 4.71
C ASN A 93 -0.44 -15.84 5.71
N LEU A 94 -1.08 -15.51 6.83
CA LEU A 94 -1.26 -16.47 7.92
C LEU A 94 -2.58 -17.24 7.79
N ASP A 95 -2.57 -18.56 8.02
CA ASP A 95 -3.79 -19.27 8.41
C ASP A 95 -4.04 -19.03 9.90
N LYS A 96 -5.05 -18.21 10.21
CA LYS A 96 -5.42 -17.94 11.61
C LYS A 96 -6.03 -19.21 12.21
N PRO A 97 -5.50 -19.76 13.33
CA PRO A 97 -6.13 -20.88 14.02
C PRO A 97 -7.48 -20.49 14.64
N SER A 98 -8.36 -21.47 14.87
CA SER A 98 -9.60 -21.24 15.60
C SER A 98 -9.35 -21.05 17.09
N ASN A 99 -10.21 -20.26 17.75
CA ASN A 99 -10.23 -19.83 19.16
C ASN A 99 -9.56 -18.47 19.50
N PRO A 100 -8.28 -18.16 19.23
CA PRO A 100 -7.72 -16.87 19.62
C PRO A 100 -8.27 -15.74 18.74
N SER A 101 -8.35 -14.51 19.27
CA SER A 101 -8.72 -13.35 18.46
C SER A 101 -7.60 -12.98 17.48
N SER A 102 -7.96 -12.25 16.43
CA SER A 102 -6.97 -11.72 15.47
C SER A 102 -5.92 -10.81 16.13
N HIS A 103 -6.23 -10.17 17.25
CA HIS A 103 -5.29 -9.27 17.95
C HIS A 103 -4.24 -10.05 18.75
N GLU A 104 -4.63 -11.15 19.41
CA GLU A 104 -3.72 -12.01 20.16
C GLU A 104 -2.72 -12.69 19.23
N VAL A 105 -3.20 -13.27 18.12
CA VAL A 105 -2.37 -13.86 17.05
C VAL A 105 -1.33 -12.86 16.52
N VAL A 106 -1.76 -11.63 16.25
CA VAL A 106 -0.89 -10.55 15.74
C VAL A 106 0.11 -10.04 16.81
N ALA A 107 -0.23 -10.16 18.09
CA ALA A 107 0.67 -9.86 19.21
C ALA A 107 1.68 -10.99 19.48
N TRP A 108 1.31 -12.25 19.28
CA TRP A 108 2.22 -13.39 19.35
C TRP A 108 3.25 -13.36 18.21
N ILE A 109 2.82 -13.11 16.97
CA ILE A 109 3.74 -12.94 15.82
C ILE A 109 4.72 -11.78 16.06
N ARG A 110 4.25 -10.66 16.62
CA ARG A 110 5.11 -9.53 17.04
C ARG A 110 6.19 -9.97 18.04
N ARG A 111 5.82 -10.80 19.02
CA ARG A 111 6.73 -11.32 20.05
C ARG A 111 7.75 -12.31 19.47
N ILE A 112 7.31 -13.23 18.61
CA ILE A 112 8.18 -14.22 17.95
C ILE A 112 9.26 -13.51 17.13
N LEU A 113 8.84 -12.64 16.20
CA LEU A 113 9.77 -11.93 15.30
C LEU A 113 10.54 -10.79 16.00
N ARG A 114 10.21 -10.47 17.27
CA ARG A 114 10.78 -9.37 18.07
C ARG A 114 10.73 -8.00 17.38
N VAL A 115 9.67 -7.76 16.62
CA VAL A 115 9.45 -6.54 15.82
C VAL A 115 8.68 -5.47 16.59
N GLU A 116 8.94 -4.19 16.28
CA GLU A 116 8.33 -3.08 17.01
C GLU A 116 6.81 -3.04 16.84
N LYS A 117 6.29 -3.43 15.68
CA LYS A 117 4.89 -3.20 15.31
C LYS A 117 4.37 -4.21 14.30
N THR A 118 3.12 -4.63 14.48
CA THR A 118 2.36 -5.48 13.54
C THR A 118 0.93 -4.92 13.34
N GLY A 119 0.19 -5.45 12.36
CA GLY A 119 -1.22 -5.12 12.12
C GLY A 119 -1.82 -6.00 11.00
N HIS A 120 -3.15 -6.05 10.83
CA HIS A 120 -3.76 -7.07 9.97
C HIS A 120 -4.91 -6.59 9.07
N SER A 121 -5.16 -7.31 7.97
CA SER A 121 -6.13 -7.00 6.89
C SER A 121 -7.63 -7.07 7.25
N GLY A 122 -7.96 -6.97 8.53
CA GLY A 122 -9.34 -6.99 9.04
C GLY A 122 -9.60 -8.20 9.92
N THR A 123 -10.30 -7.95 11.03
CA THR A 123 -10.54 -8.90 12.12
C THR A 123 -11.34 -10.10 11.63
N LEU A 124 -10.80 -11.30 11.88
CA LEU A 124 -11.55 -12.54 11.97
C LEU A 124 -12.03 -12.71 13.42
N ASP A 125 -13.29 -13.11 13.57
CA ASP A 125 -13.87 -13.51 14.86
C ASP A 125 -13.07 -14.68 15.48
N PRO A 126 -13.10 -14.87 16.82
CA PRO A 126 -12.32 -15.90 17.52
C PRO A 126 -12.36 -17.30 16.87
N LYS A 127 -13.56 -17.80 16.55
CA LYS A 127 -13.77 -19.14 15.95
C LYS A 127 -13.50 -19.25 14.45
N VAL A 128 -13.11 -18.16 13.77
CA VAL A 128 -13.00 -18.11 12.30
C VAL A 128 -11.55 -18.29 11.87
N THR A 129 -11.32 -19.15 10.87
CA THR A 129 -9.98 -19.55 10.40
C THR A 129 -9.61 -18.93 9.04
N GLY A 130 -8.41 -19.24 8.54
CA GLY A 130 -7.96 -18.86 7.20
C GLY A 130 -7.21 -17.53 7.12
N CYS A 131 -7.08 -17.05 5.89
CA CYS A 131 -6.20 -15.97 5.44
C CYS A 131 -6.33 -14.70 6.29
N LEU A 132 -5.31 -14.45 7.10
CA LEU A 132 -5.07 -13.22 7.86
C LEU A 132 -3.71 -12.65 7.42
N ILE A 133 -3.73 -11.64 6.55
CA ILE A 133 -2.51 -10.92 6.20
C ILE A 133 -2.06 -10.15 7.43
N VAL A 134 -0.87 -10.48 7.96
CA VAL A 134 -0.22 -9.79 9.08
C VAL A 134 0.94 -8.96 8.53
N CYS A 135 0.74 -7.65 8.44
CA CYS A 135 1.76 -6.68 8.06
C CYS A 135 2.73 -6.43 9.21
N ILE A 136 4.03 -6.38 8.90
CA ILE A 136 5.12 -6.08 9.84
C ILE A 136 5.58 -4.62 9.65
N GLU A 137 5.97 -3.95 10.73
CA GLU A 137 6.56 -2.59 10.79
C GLU A 137 6.14 -1.62 9.67
N ARG A 138 6.94 -1.47 8.60
CA ARG A 138 6.67 -0.54 7.49
C ARG A 138 5.46 -0.96 6.65
N ALA A 139 5.24 -2.25 6.46
CA ALA A 139 4.05 -2.77 5.78
C ALA A 139 2.75 -2.43 6.53
N THR A 140 2.81 -2.11 7.84
CA THR A 140 1.61 -1.62 8.57
C THR A 140 1.03 -0.33 7.98
N ARG A 141 1.81 0.40 7.16
CA ARG A 141 1.33 1.56 6.39
C ARG A 141 0.21 1.18 5.40
N LEU A 142 0.15 -0.08 4.95
CA LEU A 142 -0.82 -0.65 4.01
C LEU A 142 -2.07 -1.27 4.65
N VAL A 143 -2.09 -1.47 5.98
CA VAL A 143 -3.18 -2.19 6.68
C VAL A 143 -4.57 -1.64 6.33
N LYS A 144 -4.72 -0.32 6.15
CA LYS A 144 -6.00 0.30 5.79
C LYS A 144 -6.52 -0.10 4.40
N SER A 145 -5.66 -0.23 3.37
CA SER A 145 -6.13 -0.70 2.05
C SER A 145 -6.45 -2.18 2.08
N GLN A 146 -5.65 -2.99 2.79
CA GLN A 146 -5.93 -4.42 2.96
C GLN A 146 -7.21 -4.69 3.75
N GLN A 147 -7.56 -3.84 4.72
CA GLN A 147 -8.85 -3.87 5.41
C GLN A 147 -10.03 -3.59 4.46
N SER A 148 -9.93 -2.55 3.63
CA SER A 148 -10.97 -2.17 2.66
C SER A 148 -11.10 -3.07 1.43
N ALA A 149 -10.09 -3.90 1.12
CA ALA A 149 -10.15 -4.81 -0.03
C ALA A 149 -11.23 -5.90 0.13
N GLY A 150 -11.78 -6.39 -0.99
CA GLY A 150 -12.75 -7.49 -1.02
C GLY A 150 -12.22 -8.78 -0.36
N LYS A 151 -13.14 -9.59 0.18
CA LYS A 151 -12.85 -10.82 0.94
C LYS A 151 -13.68 -11.97 0.39
N GLU A 152 -13.16 -13.19 0.49
CA GLU A 152 -13.92 -14.41 0.19
C GLU A 152 -13.89 -15.38 1.37
N TYR A 153 -14.99 -16.08 1.54
CA TYR A 153 -15.18 -17.05 2.62
C TYR A 153 -15.79 -18.34 2.10
N VAL A 154 -15.50 -19.44 2.79
CA VAL A 154 -16.34 -20.63 2.82
C VAL A 154 -17.00 -20.68 4.19
N GLY A 155 -18.33 -20.74 4.22
CA GLY A 155 -19.14 -20.74 5.43
C GLY A 155 -20.05 -21.96 5.50
N ILE A 156 -20.38 -22.36 6.73
CA ILE A 156 -21.39 -23.38 7.00
C ILE A 156 -22.57 -22.71 7.70
N VAL A 157 -23.75 -22.74 7.06
CA VAL A 157 -25.02 -22.38 7.69
C VAL A 157 -25.65 -23.62 8.32
N ARG A 158 -26.18 -23.49 9.54
CA ARG A 158 -27.06 -24.48 10.15
C ARG A 158 -28.47 -23.93 10.20
N LEU A 159 -29.42 -24.59 9.55
CA LEU A 159 -30.84 -24.27 9.66
C LEU A 159 -31.39 -24.88 10.96
N HIS A 160 -32.37 -24.23 11.58
CA HIS A 160 -32.91 -24.74 12.85
C HIS A 160 -33.86 -25.92 12.63
N ASN A 161 -34.71 -25.84 11.60
CA ASN A 161 -35.60 -26.91 11.14
C ASN A 161 -35.28 -27.35 9.70
N ALA A 162 -35.82 -28.50 9.27
CA ALA A 162 -35.68 -29.02 7.91
C ALA A 162 -36.46 -28.17 6.89
N ILE A 163 -36.05 -28.21 5.63
CA ILE A 163 -36.74 -27.57 4.49
C ILE A 163 -37.19 -28.66 3.50
N GLU A 164 -38.26 -28.39 2.77
CA GLU A 164 -38.93 -29.39 1.91
C GLU A 164 -38.10 -29.82 0.69
N GLY A 165 -37.15 -29.00 0.27
CA GLY A 165 -36.23 -29.33 -0.82
C GLY A 165 -34.98 -28.47 -0.81
N GLY A 166 -33.81 -29.10 -0.99
CA GLY A 166 -32.52 -28.41 -0.95
C GLY A 166 -32.43 -27.22 -1.91
N THR A 167 -33.08 -27.28 -3.08
CA THR A 167 -33.14 -26.19 -4.08
C THR A 167 -33.69 -24.87 -3.54
N GLN A 168 -34.51 -24.88 -2.48
CA GLN A 168 -34.97 -23.68 -1.79
C GLN A 168 -33.78 -22.90 -1.20
N LEU A 169 -32.79 -23.59 -0.61
CA LEU A 169 -31.58 -22.99 -0.02
C LEU A 169 -30.66 -22.35 -1.07
N PHE A 170 -30.55 -22.96 -2.26
CA PHE A 170 -29.78 -22.40 -3.39
C PHE A 170 -30.40 -21.06 -3.84
N ARG A 171 -31.72 -21.05 -4.10
CA ARG A 171 -32.47 -19.85 -4.50
C ARG A 171 -32.43 -18.75 -3.44
N ALA A 172 -32.52 -19.12 -2.16
CA ALA A 172 -32.47 -18.16 -1.06
C ALA A 172 -31.06 -17.54 -0.89
N LEU A 173 -29.98 -18.26 -1.20
CA LEU A 173 -28.63 -17.70 -1.26
C LEU A 173 -28.44 -16.79 -2.48
N GLU A 174 -28.93 -17.18 -3.64
CA GLU A 174 -28.90 -16.38 -4.88
C GLU A 174 -29.66 -15.04 -4.73
N THR A 175 -30.81 -15.07 -4.06
CA THR A 175 -31.58 -13.88 -3.64
C THR A 175 -30.80 -12.96 -2.69
N LEU A 176 -29.75 -13.48 -2.02
CA LEU A 176 -28.84 -12.74 -1.15
C LEU A 176 -27.51 -12.37 -1.86
N THR A 177 -27.55 -12.11 -3.16
CA THR A 177 -26.48 -11.47 -3.91
C THR A 177 -26.73 -9.96 -4.11
N GLY A 178 -25.73 -9.22 -4.60
CA GLY A 178 -25.86 -7.79 -4.84
C GLY A 178 -25.81 -6.94 -3.56
N ALA A 179 -26.46 -5.77 -3.59
CA ALA A 179 -26.37 -4.75 -2.56
C ALA A 179 -27.38 -5.00 -1.41
N LEU A 180 -26.92 -5.67 -0.33
CA LEU A 180 -27.79 -6.06 0.78
C LEU A 180 -27.79 -5.06 1.93
N PHE A 181 -28.96 -4.86 2.55
CA PHE A 181 -29.04 -4.26 3.88
C PHE A 181 -28.50 -5.22 4.94
N GLN A 182 -27.58 -4.74 5.77
CA GLN A 182 -27.09 -5.46 6.95
C GLN A 182 -27.01 -4.53 8.17
N ARG A 183 -27.37 -5.06 9.34
CA ARG A 183 -27.03 -4.47 10.64
C ARG A 183 -25.94 -5.33 11.29
N PRO A 184 -24.89 -4.75 11.89
CA PRO A 184 -23.89 -5.51 12.62
C PRO A 184 -24.51 -6.39 13.73
N PRO A 185 -23.88 -7.54 14.07
CA PRO A 185 -24.24 -8.31 15.25
C PRO A 185 -24.00 -7.52 16.54
N LEU A 186 -24.46 -8.06 17.68
CA LEU A 186 -24.25 -7.44 19.00
C LEU A 186 -22.76 -7.32 19.35
N ILE A 187 -21.99 -8.37 19.09
CA ILE A 187 -20.53 -8.41 19.27
C ILE A 187 -19.89 -7.96 17.95
N ALA A 188 -19.55 -6.67 17.84
CA ALA A 188 -18.95 -6.08 16.66
C ALA A 188 -18.01 -4.92 17.04
N ALA A 189 -16.86 -4.80 16.35
CA ALA A 189 -15.91 -3.70 16.53
C ALA A 189 -16.36 -2.35 15.90
N VAL A 190 -17.63 -2.21 15.54
CA VAL A 190 -18.20 -1.06 14.81
C VAL A 190 -19.62 -0.77 15.27
N LYS A 191 -20.03 0.51 15.25
CA LYS A 191 -21.35 0.97 15.72
C LYS A 191 -22.50 0.24 14.99
N ARG A 192 -23.48 -0.25 15.76
CA ARG A 192 -24.56 -1.15 15.31
C ARG A 192 -25.71 -0.45 14.54
N GLN A 193 -25.38 0.26 13.47
CA GLN A 193 -26.31 0.93 12.56
C GLN A 193 -26.60 0.10 11.31
N LEU A 194 -27.73 0.34 10.65
CA LEU A 194 -28.05 -0.26 9.35
C LEU A 194 -27.12 0.30 8.28
N ARG A 195 -26.65 -0.55 7.36
CA ARG A 195 -25.82 -0.16 6.21
C ARG A 195 -26.04 -1.09 5.03
N VAL A 196 -25.76 -0.60 3.82
CA VAL A 196 -25.69 -1.45 2.61
C VAL A 196 -24.30 -2.09 2.54
N ARG A 197 -24.22 -3.36 2.11
CA ARG A 197 -22.99 -4.10 1.85
C ARG A 197 -23.18 -5.04 0.66
N THR A 198 -22.23 -5.03 -0.28
CA THR A 198 -22.35 -5.86 -1.49
C THR A 198 -21.79 -7.27 -1.30
N ILE A 199 -22.56 -8.27 -1.73
CA ILE A 199 -22.08 -9.60 -2.11
C ILE A 199 -21.93 -9.60 -3.63
N TYR A 200 -20.72 -9.86 -4.12
CA TYR A 200 -20.41 -9.84 -5.55
C TYR A 200 -20.86 -11.13 -6.23
N GLU A 201 -20.68 -12.25 -5.54
CA GLU A 201 -20.98 -13.60 -6.03
C GLU A 201 -21.14 -14.54 -4.82
N SER A 202 -21.96 -15.57 -4.96
CA SER A 202 -22.10 -16.62 -3.95
C SER A 202 -22.49 -17.94 -4.60
N LYS A 203 -21.98 -19.05 -4.06
CA LYS A 203 -22.23 -20.39 -4.57
C LYS A 203 -22.47 -21.37 -3.42
N MET A 204 -23.63 -22.01 -3.41
CA MET A 204 -23.86 -23.21 -2.58
C MET A 204 -23.00 -24.35 -3.13
N ILE A 205 -22.27 -25.03 -2.26
CA ILE A 205 -21.38 -26.15 -2.58
C ILE A 205 -22.10 -27.47 -2.29
N GLU A 206 -22.71 -27.57 -1.11
CA GLU A 206 -23.30 -28.81 -0.60
C GLU A 206 -24.42 -28.48 0.40
N TYR A 207 -25.44 -29.34 0.49
CA TYR A 207 -26.46 -29.26 1.53
C TYR A 207 -26.84 -30.66 2.03
N ASP A 208 -26.69 -30.86 3.34
CA ASP A 208 -27.11 -32.06 4.08
C ASP A 208 -28.47 -31.75 4.77
N PRO A 209 -29.59 -32.38 4.34
CA PRO A 209 -30.90 -32.17 4.95
C PRO A 209 -31.03 -32.77 6.35
N GLU A 210 -30.36 -33.87 6.65
CA GLU A 210 -30.45 -34.58 7.93
C GLU A 210 -29.76 -33.77 9.05
N ARG A 211 -28.52 -33.35 8.80
CA ARG A 211 -27.75 -32.48 9.70
C ARG A 211 -28.21 -31.02 9.66
N ARG A 212 -28.94 -30.65 8.60
CA ARG A 212 -29.43 -29.30 8.27
C ARG A 212 -28.28 -28.30 8.08
N LEU A 213 -27.22 -28.75 7.40
CA LEU A 213 -25.99 -27.99 7.17
C LEU A 213 -25.83 -27.67 5.68
N GLY A 214 -25.68 -26.39 5.35
CA GLY A 214 -25.34 -25.93 4.01
C GLY A 214 -23.93 -25.34 3.96
N ILE A 215 -23.09 -25.81 3.04
CA ILE A 215 -21.74 -25.31 2.80
C ILE A 215 -21.79 -24.37 1.60
N PHE A 216 -21.30 -23.14 1.74
CA PHE A 216 -21.33 -22.15 0.67
C PHE A 216 -20.04 -21.33 0.59
N TRP A 217 -19.66 -20.95 -0.62
CA TRP A 217 -18.65 -19.92 -0.89
C TRP A 217 -19.33 -18.56 -1.15
N VAL A 218 -18.66 -17.47 -0.76
CA VAL A 218 -19.16 -16.10 -0.96
C VAL A 218 -18.01 -15.11 -1.16
N SER A 219 -18.15 -14.26 -2.17
CA SER A 219 -17.26 -13.13 -2.47
C SER A 219 -17.95 -11.81 -2.13
N CYS A 220 -17.34 -10.97 -1.28
CA CYS A 220 -18.03 -9.81 -0.72
C CYS A 220 -17.16 -8.59 -0.39
N GLU A 221 -17.85 -7.46 -0.24
CA GLU A 221 -17.28 -6.17 0.18
C GLU A 221 -16.69 -6.23 1.61
N ALA A 222 -15.73 -5.37 1.91
CA ALA A 222 -15.16 -5.24 3.24
C ALA A 222 -16.20 -4.83 4.30
N GLY A 223 -16.39 -5.69 5.31
CA GLY A 223 -17.32 -5.48 6.41
C GLY A 223 -18.72 -6.07 6.19
N THR A 224 -18.93 -6.87 5.15
CA THR A 224 -20.08 -7.79 5.07
C THR A 224 -19.98 -8.83 6.18
N TYR A 225 -21.04 -9.01 6.97
CA TYR A 225 -21.09 -9.98 8.07
C TYR A 225 -21.71 -11.29 7.59
N ILE A 226 -20.88 -12.32 7.40
CA ILE A 226 -21.38 -13.66 7.00
C ILE A 226 -22.28 -14.27 8.09
N ARG A 227 -22.04 -13.95 9.37
CA ARG A 227 -22.95 -14.30 10.47
C ARG A 227 -24.36 -13.74 10.28
N THR A 228 -24.47 -12.49 9.78
CA THR A 228 -25.75 -11.85 9.46
C THR A 228 -26.36 -12.47 8.19
N LEU A 229 -25.55 -12.85 7.20
CA LEU A 229 -25.99 -13.56 6.00
C LEU A 229 -26.68 -14.89 6.35
N CYS A 230 -26.09 -15.72 7.20
CA CYS A 230 -26.69 -16.99 7.63
C CYS A 230 -28.04 -16.80 8.36
N VAL A 231 -28.19 -15.71 9.13
CA VAL A 231 -29.47 -15.37 9.78
C VAL A 231 -30.50 -14.91 8.75
N HIS A 232 -30.11 -14.06 7.79
CA HIS A 232 -31.01 -13.61 6.72
C HIS A 232 -31.48 -14.76 5.83
N LEU A 233 -30.59 -15.71 5.52
CA LEU A 233 -30.90 -16.93 4.77
C LEU A 233 -31.92 -17.80 5.52
N GLY A 234 -31.76 -17.97 6.83
CA GLY A 234 -32.73 -18.67 7.67
C GLY A 234 -34.08 -17.96 7.81
N LEU A 235 -34.10 -16.62 7.80
CA LEU A 235 -35.34 -15.82 7.82
C LEU A 235 -36.10 -15.92 6.49
N LEU A 236 -35.41 -15.88 5.34
CA LEU A 236 -36.02 -16.08 4.01
C LEU A 236 -36.63 -17.47 3.83
N LEU A 237 -36.06 -18.49 4.47
CA LEU A 237 -36.56 -19.86 4.47
C LEU A 237 -37.61 -20.15 5.56
N GLY A 238 -37.98 -19.16 6.39
CA GLY A 238 -38.91 -19.30 7.51
C GLY A 238 -38.42 -20.14 8.70
N VAL A 239 -37.60 -21.16 8.46
CA VAL A 239 -37.11 -22.11 9.48
C VAL A 239 -36.09 -21.54 10.46
N GLY A 240 -35.52 -20.38 10.18
CA GLY A 240 -34.42 -19.80 10.96
C GLY A 240 -33.07 -20.50 10.73
N GLY A 241 -31.98 -19.78 10.99
CA GLY A 241 -30.64 -20.31 10.75
C GLY A 241 -29.53 -19.46 11.36
N GLN A 242 -28.37 -20.09 11.54
CA GLN A 242 -27.19 -19.50 12.15
C GLN A 242 -25.91 -19.91 11.41
N MET A 243 -24.84 -19.13 11.60
CA MET A 243 -23.51 -19.50 11.12
C MET A 243 -22.90 -20.52 12.07
N GLN A 244 -22.67 -21.74 11.59
CA GLN A 244 -22.02 -22.83 12.33
C GLN A 244 -20.51 -22.59 12.39
N GLU A 245 -19.89 -22.50 11.20
CA GLU A 245 -18.45 -22.33 11.01
C GLU A 245 -18.15 -21.40 9.83
N LEU A 246 -16.93 -20.87 9.78
CA LEU A 246 -16.49 -19.95 8.74
C LEU A 246 -14.97 -19.98 8.59
N ARG A 247 -14.50 -20.01 7.34
CA ARG A 247 -13.09 -19.86 6.95
C ARG A 247 -12.96 -18.73 5.93
N ARG A 248 -12.00 -17.84 6.10
CA ARG A 248 -11.68 -16.80 5.10
C ARG A 248 -10.63 -17.32 4.12
N ILE A 249 -11.05 -17.69 2.92
CA ILE A 249 -10.14 -18.25 1.91
C ILE A 249 -9.35 -17.17 1.14
N ARG A 250 -9.80 -15.90 1.17
CA ARG A 250 -9.10 -14.79 0.50
C ARG A 250 -9.21 -13.46 1.24
N SER A 251 -8.12 -12.70 1.23
CA SER A 251 -8.05 -11.32 1.70
C SER A 251 -7.37 -10.42 0.67
N GLY A 252 -8.15 -9.74 -0.18
CA GLY A 252 -7.61 -8.79 -1.16
C GLY A 252 -6.83 -9.48 -2.28
N VAL A 253 -5.50 -9.37 -2.25
CA VAL A 253 -4.61 -9.96 -3.27
C VAL A 253 -4.14 -11.38 -2.88
N MET A 254 -4.19 -11.76 -1.60
CA MET A 254 -3.75 -13.09 -1.14
C MET A 254 -4.94 -14.04 -0.95
N SER A 255 -4.79 -15.27 -1.42
CA SER A 255 -5.66 -16.40 -1.11
C SER A 255 -4.97 -17.41 -0.18
N GLU A 256 -5.69 -18.43 0.27
CA GLU A 256 -5.10 -19.59 0.94
C GLU A 256 -4.14 -20.41 0.05
N LYS A 257 -4.25 -20.27 -1.28
CA LYS A 257 -3.36 -20.90 -2.26
C LYS A 257 -2.05 -20.12 -2.46
N ASP A 258 -1.99 -18.84 -2.08
CA ASP A 258 -0.79 -18.01 -2.16
C ASP A 258 0.17 -18.27 -0.98
N HIS A 259 0.67 -19.51 -0.87
CA HIS A 259 1.63 -19.95 0.15
C HIS A 259 1.29 -19.46 1.56
N MET A 260 0.09 -19.79 2.02
CA MET A 260 -0.34 -19.48 3.37
C MET A 260 0.41 -20.35 4.39
N VAL A 261 0.77 -19.77 5.54
CA VAL A 261 1.60 -20.41 6.58
C VAL A 261 0.92 -20.35 7.96
N THR A 262 1.26 -21.28 8.85
CA THR A 262 0.71 -21.35 10.21
C THR A 262 1.54 -20.50 11.18
N MET A 263 1.11 -20.38 12.45
CA MET A 263 1.97 -19.81 13.49
C MET A 263 3.16 -20.70 13.85
N HIS A 264 3.12 -22.01 13.55
CA HIS A 264 4.24 -22.92 13.76
C HIS A 264 5.36 -22.61 12.77
N ASP A 265 5.04 -22.49 11.47
CA ASP A 265 6.01 -22.06 10.45
C ASP A 265 6.73 -20.74 10.85
N VAL A 266 6.00 -19.78 11.44
CA VAL A 266 6.54 -18.49 11.88
C VAL A 266 7.49 -18.64 13.09
N LEU A 267 7.17 -19.54 14.02
CA LEU A 267 8.02 -19.84 15.17
C LEU A 267 9.29 -20.60 14.75
N ASP A 268 9.11 -21.64 13.94
CA ASP A 268 10.16 -22.55 13.51
C ASP A 268 11.16 -21.85 12.57
N ALA A 269 10.66 -20.99 11.66
CA ALA A 269 11.52 -20.16 10.82
C ALA A 269 12.36 -19.16 11.63
N GLN A 270 11.78 -18.56 12.68
CA GLN A 270 12.54 -17.66 13.56
C GLN A 270 13.57 -18.43 14.39
N TRP A 271 13.22 -19.60 14.91
CA TRP A 271 14.13 -20.49 15.64
C TRP A 271 15.30 -20.95 14.75
N LEU A 272 15.03 -21.32 13.49
CA LEU A 272 16.06 -21.75 12.54
C LEU A 272 17.09 -20.64 12.29
N TYR A 273 16.63 -19.41 12.05
CA TYR A 273 17.52 -18.25 11.89
C TYR A 273 18.28 -17.91 13.18
N ASP A 274 17.66 -18.07 14.35
CA ASP A 274 18.29 -17.78 15.64
C ASP A 274 19.43 -18.75 15.95
N ASN A 275 19.27 -20.04 15.66
CA ASN A 275 20.26 -21.08 15.97
C ASN A 275 21.26 -21.30 14.83
N HIS A 276 20.81 -21.35 13.58
CA HIS A 276 21.62 -21.75 12.41
C HIS A 276 21.94 -20.61 11.43
N LYS A 277 21.38 -19.41 11.63
CA LYS A 277 21.51 -18.23 10.74
C LYS A 277 21.00 -18.45 9.30
N ASP A 278 20.29 -19.54 9.04
CA ASP A 278 19.60 -19.73 7.76
C ASP A 278 18.40 -18.79 7.65
N GLU A 279 18.39 -17.99 6.58
CA GLU A 279 17.31 -17.06 6.25
C GLU A 279 16.19 -17.72 5.42
N SER A 280 16.42 -18.92 4.87
CA SER A 280 15.56 -19.52 3.83
C SER A 280 14.10 -19.65 4.27
N TYR A 281 13.85 -20.12 5.48
CA TYR A 281 12.51 -20.33 6.01
C TYR A 281 11.82 -19.00 6.34
N LEU A 282 12.54 -18.01 6.88
CA LEU A 282 11.99 -16.66 7.08
C LEU A 282 11.64 -15.97 5.75
N ARG A 283 12.45 -16.17 4.70
CA ARG A 283 12.17 -15.67 3.34
C ARG A 283 11.05 -16.43 2.62
N ARG A 284 10.68 -17.62 3.08
CA ARG A 284 9.47 -18.36 2.67
C ARG A 284 8.23 -17.89 3.43
N VAL A 285 8.35 -17.63 4.74
CA VAL A 285 7.24 -17.25 5.63
C VAL A 285 6.80 -15.79 5.44
N VAL A 286 7.76 -14.89 5.21
CA VAL A 286 7.51 -13.46 5.04
C VAL A 286 7.59 -13.10 3.56
N TYR A 287 6.60 -12.36 3.06
CA TYR A 287 6.59 -11.79 1.72
C TYR A 287 6.86 -10.27 1.74
N PRO A 288 7.58 -9.69 0.77
CA PRO A 288 7.75 -8.24 0.68
C PRO A 288 6.40 -7.55 0.42
N LEU A 289 6.17 -6.39 1.04
CA LEU A 289 4.93 -5.62 0.93
C LEU A 289 4.50 -5.31 -0.51
N GLU A 290 5.44 -5.35 -1.46
CA GLU A 290 5.20 -5.23 -2.89
C GLU A 290 4.22 -6.28 -3.46
N LYS A 291 4.18 -7.52 -2.93
CA LYS A 291 3.21 -8.56 -3.35
C LYS A 291 1.75 -8.15 -3.06
N LEU A 292 1.51 -7.28 -2.08
CA LEU A 292 0.16 -6.73 -1.78
C LEU A 292 -0.31 -5.67 -2.78
N LEU A 293 0.56 -5.24 -3.70
CA LEU A 293 0.34 -4.11 -4.60
C LEU A 293 0.30 -4.52 -6.08
N THR A 294 0.54 -5.79 -6.44
CA THR A 294 0.63 -6.28 -7.82
C THR A 294 -0.65 -6.15 -8.65
N SER A 295 -1.78 -5.82 -8.02
CA SER A 295 -3.05 -5.50 -8.70
C SER A 295 -3.20 -4.02 -9.13
N HIS A 296 -2.24 -3.15 -8.80
CA HIS A 296 -2.29 -1.73 -9.13
C HIS A 296 -1.44 -1.45 -10.38
N LYS A 297 -1.92 -0.56 -11.24
CA LYS A 297 -1.14 -0.02 -12.36
C LYS A 297 0.06 0.75 -11.83
N ARG A 298 1.20 0.64 -12.52
CA ARG A 298 2.52 1.07 -12.05
C ARG A 298 2.95 2.40 -12.67
N LEU A 299 3.68 3.18 -11.88
CA LEU A 299 4.39 4.38 -12.31
C LEU A 299 5.83 4.31 -11.80
N VAL A 300 6.79 4.20 -12.72
CA VAL A 300 8.22 4.05 -12.40
C VAL A 300 8.87 5.43 -12.36
N MET A 301 9.50 5.75 -11.23
CA MET A 301 10.16 7.03 -11.00
C MET A 301 11.68 6.92 -11.12
N LYS A 302 12.30 8.00 -11.60
CA LYS A 302 13.76 8.17 -11.58
C LYS A 302 14.27 8.22 -10.14
N ASP A 303 15.37 7.54 -9.86
CA ASP A 303 16.04 7.45 -8.55
C ASP A 303 16.24 8.83 -7.86
N SER A 304 16.48 9.90 -8.62
CA SER A 304 16.65 11.27 -8.10
C SER A 304 15.36 11.93 -7.57
N ALA A 305 14.17 11.46 -7.98
CA ALA A 305 12.88 11.99 -7.54
C ALA A 305 12.35 11.26 -6.29
N VAL A 306 12.82 10.03 -6.02
CA VAL A 306 12.25 9.12 -5.01
C VAL A 306 12.12 9.76 -3.63
N ASN A 307 13.18 10.40 -3.11
CA ASN A 307 13.15 10.97 -1.77
C ASN A 307 12.18 12.16 -1.65
N ALA A 308 12.00 12.97 -2.71
CA ALA A 308 11.03 14.07 -2.68
C ALA A 308 9.59 13.52 -2.48
N ILE A 309 9.27 12.39 -3.11
CA ILE A 309 8.00 11.66 -2.94
C ILE A 309 7.89 11.11 -1.51
N CYS A 310 8.97 10.60 -0.91
CA CYS A 310 9.01 10.16 0.49
C CYS A 310 8.77 11.31 1.50
N TYR A 311 9.12 12.55 1.13
CA TYR A 311 8.79 13.76 1.87
C TYR A 311 7.38 14.31 1.61
N GLY A 312 6.65 13.75 0.64
CA GLY A 312 5.27 14.13 0.31
C GLY A 312 5.12 15.08 -0.87
N ALA A 313 6.18 15.32 -1.65
CA ALA A 313 6.10 16.15 -2.85
C ALA A 313 5.15 15.55 -3.90
N LYS A 314 4.49 16.40 -4.70
CA LYS A 314 3.64 15.97 -5.81
C LYS A 314 4.46 15.19 -6.85
N ILE A 315 3.85 14.21 -7.51
CA ILE A 315 4.55 13.39 -8.51
C ILE A 315 4.52 14.14 -9.84
N MET A 316 5.64 14.79 -10.16
CA MET A 316 5.79 15.64 -11.35
C MET A 316 6.29 14.83 -12.56
N LEU A 317 5.77 15.15 -13.74
CA LEU A 317 6.05 14.42 -14.99
C LEU A 317 7.55 14.27 -15.34
N PRO A 318 8.44 15.27 -15.14
CA PRO A 318 9.88 15.10 -15.39
C PRO A 318 10.58 14.03 -14.54
N GLY A 319 9.97 13.60 -13.44
CA GLY A 319 10.45 12.50 -12.59
C GLY A 319 10.03 11.10 -13.06
N VAL A 320 9.06 10.99 -13.97
CA VAL A 320 8.59 9.71 -14.52
C VAL A 320 9.62 9.14 -15.50
N LEU A 321 9.72 7.81 -15.51
CA LEU A 321 10.59 7.03 -16.40
C LEU A 321 9.74 6.11 -17.29
N ARG A 322 8.84 5.33 -16.66
CA ARG A 322 7.90 4.40 -17.29
C ARG A 322 6.52 4.44 -16.63
N TYR A 323 5.47 4.10 -17.37
CA TYR A 323 4.08 4.09 -16.89
C TYR A 323 3.28 2.93 -17.50
N GLU A 324 2.30 2.42 -16.77
CA GLU A 324 1.36 1.41 -17.28
C GLU A 324 0.46 1.98 -18.39
N ASP A 325 -0.14 1.08 -19.18
CA ASP A 325 -1.21 1.44 -20.10
C ASP A 325 -2.59 1.56 -19.41
N GLY A 326 -3.51 2.27 -20.07
CA GLY A 326 -4.89 2.50 -19.65
C GLY A 326 -5.08 3.15 -18.27
N ILE A 327 -4.09 3.86 -17.70
CA ILE A 327 -4.24 4.60 -16.45
C ILE A 327 -5.31 5.66 -16.63
N GLU A 328 -6.31 5.68 -15.74
CA GLU A 328 -7.42 6.63 -15.76
C GLU A 328 -7.35 7.67 -14.64
N VAL A 329 -7.98 8.84 -14.86
CA VAL A 329 -8.04 9.90 -13.85
C VAL A 329 -8.79 9.41 -12.61
N ASN A 330 -8.28 9.75 -11.43
CA ASN A 330 -8.70 9.26 -10.12
C ASN A 330 -8.43 7.76 -9.85
N GLN A 331 -7.81 7.01 -10.76
CA GLN A 331 -7.42 5.62 -10.48
C GLN A 331 -6.31 5.55 -9.41
N GLU A 332 -6.38 4.55 -8.54
CA GLU A 332 -5.36 4.25 -7.54
C GLU A 332 -4.21 3.44 -8.15
N ILE A 333 -3.00 4.00 -8.10
CA ILE A 333 -1.79 3.48 -8.75
C ILE A 333 -0.66 3.28 -7.74
N VAL A 334 0.26 2.36 -8.03
CA VAL A 334 1.49 2.15 -7.24
C VAL A 334 2.67 2.83 -7.92
N VAL A 335 3.43 3.59 -7.13
CA VAL A 335 4.61 4.34 -7.60
C VAL A 335 5.85 3.60 -7.12
N ILE A 336 6.73 3.21 -8.05
CA ILE A 336 7.84 2.30 -7.79
C ILE A 336 9.20 2.85 -8.20
N THR A 337 10.26 2.35 -7.57
CA THR A 337 11.64 2.57 -8.03
C THR A 337 11.98 1.68 -9.22
N THR A 338 13.07 2.01 -9.90
CA THR A 338 13.71 1.17 -10.92
C THR A 338 14.11 -0.23 -10.40
N LYS A 339 14.28 -0.38 -9.08
CA LYS A 339 14.57 -1.65 -8.39
C LYS A 339 13.31 -2.47 -8.06
N GLY A 340 12.11 -1.92 -8.32
CA GLY A 340 10.82 -2.55 -8.02
C GLY A 340 10.27 -2.28 -6.62
N GLU A 341 10.86 -1.36 -5.85
CA GLU A 341 10.44 -1.04 -4.49
C GLU A 341 9.21 -0.12 -4.50
N ALA A 342 8.23 -0.35 -3.63
CA ALA A 342 7.05 0.52 -3.53
C ALA A 342 7.36 1.82 -2.76
N ILE A 343 7.37 2.95 -3.47
CA ILE A 343 7.60 4.29 -2.91
C ILE A 343 6.34 4.76 -2.18
N CYS A 344 5.21 4.78 -2.89
CA CYS A 344 3.91 5.20 -2.37
C CYS A 344 2.75 4.63 -3.20
N ILE A 345 1.54 4.65 -2.61
CA ILE A 345 0.29 4.61 -3.37
C ILE A 345 -0.12 6.05 -3.68
N ALA A 346 -0.57 6.29 -4.91
CA ALA A 346 -1.04 7.58 -5.39
C ALA A 346 -2.38 7.48 -6.13
N ILE A 347 -3.04 8.62 -6.32
CA ILE A 347 -4.21 8.78 -7.19
C ILE A 347 -3.74 9.50 -8.46
N ALA A 348 -4.00 8.90 -9.62
CA ALA A 348 -3.66 9.48 -10.92
C ALA A 348 -4.47 10.76 -11.19
N LEU A 349 -3.81 11.79 -11.73
CA LEU A 349 -4.42 13.04 -12.18
C LEU A 349 -4.34 13.23 -13.71
N MET A 350 -3.61 12.33 -14.40
CA MET A 350 -3.43 12.29 -15.85
C MET A 350 -3.74 10.88 -16.34
N THR A 351 -4.31 10.75 -17.54
CA THR A 351 -4.45 9.46 -18.22
C THR A 351 -3.15 9.04 -18.93
N THR A 352 -3.04 7.78 -19.37
CA THR A 352 -1.91 7.31 -20.20
C THR A 352 -1.59 8.25 -21.37
N ALA A 353 -2.62 8.69 -22.09
CA ALA A 353 -2.46 9.58 -23.24
C ALA A 353 -1.86 10.95 -22.83
N VAL A 354 -2.35 11.53 -21.75
CA VAL A 354 -1.87 12.82 -21.21
C VAL A 354 -0.43 12.73 -20.68
N ILE A 355 -0.07 11.60 -20.04
CA ILE A 355 1.32 11.32 -19.63
C ILE A 355 2.27 11.25 -20.83
N SER A 356 1.78 10.77 -21.98
CA SER A 356 2.54 10.65 -23.22
C SER A 356 2.76 11.99 -23.92
N THR A 357 1.76 12.89 -23.94
CA THR A 357 1.76 14.11 -24.76
C THR A 357 2.13 15.39 -24.02
N CYS A 358 1.89 15.50 -22.72
CA CYS A 358 2.27 16.69 -21.95
C CYS A 358 3.77 16.72 -21.63
N ASP A 359 4.38 17.90 -21.61
CA ASP A 359 5.78 18.08 -21.17
C ASP A 359 5.92 18.41 -19.69
N HIS A 360 4.89 19.02 -19.09
CA HIS A 360 4.88 19.41 -17.68
C HIS A 360 3.55 19.11 -16.99
N GLY A 361 3.60 18.92 -15.67
CA GLY A 361 2.42 18.81 -14.83
C GLY A 361 2.57 17.81 -13.69
N ILE A 362 1.48 17.63 -12.95
CA ILE A 362 1.38 16.68 -11.83
C ILE A 362 0.68 15.42 -12.35
N VAL A 363 1.42 14.32 -12.43
CA VAL A 363 0.90 13.02 -12.90
C VAL A 363 0.01 12.37 -11.85
N ALA A 364 0.37 12.49 -10.58
CA ALA A 364 -0.37 11.86 -9.49
C ALA A 364 -0.24 12.59 -8.14
N LYS A 365 -1.28 12.47 -7.31
CA LYS A 365 -1.34 12.95 -5.93
C LYS A 365 -1.09 11.79 -4.97
N ILE A 366 -0.13 11.92 -4.06
CA ILE A 366 0.17 10.87 -3.07
C ILE A 366 -1.06 10.60 -2.19
N LYS A 367 -1.41 9.32 -2.04
CA LYS A 367 -2.42 8.81 -1.11
C LYS A 367 -1.77 8.28 0.18
N ARG A 368 -0.65 7.56 0.04
CA ARG A 368 0.08 6.95 1.16
C ARG A 368 1.55 6.68 0.82
N VAL A 369 2.49 7.35 1.48
CA VAL A 369 3.93 7.01 1.40
C VAL A 369 4.18 5.68 2.12
N ILE A 370 4.98 4.80 1.50
CA ILE A 370 5.35 3.47 2.01
C ILE A 370 6.85 3.43 2.36
N MET A 371 7.71 3.90 1.44
CA MET A 371 9.16 3.97 1.63
C MET A 371 9.55 4.92 2.78
N GLU A 372 10.70 4.69 3.40
CA GLU A 372 11.23 5.64 4.40
C GLU A 372 11.91 6.84 3.75
N ARG A 373 11.88 7.95 4.48
CA ARG A 373 12.61 9.18 4.11
C ARG A 373 14.11 8.89 4.07
N ASP A 374 14.80 9.55 3.15
CA ASP A 374 16.26 9.45 2.99
C ASP A 374 16.83 8.05 2.67
N THR A 375 15.98 7.02 2.44
CA THR A 375 16.37 5.73 1.80
C THR A 375 17.10 5.96 0.47
N TYR A 376 16.72 7.02 -0.24
CA TYR A 376 17.41 7.58 -1.39
C TYR A 376 17.93 8.99 -1.00
N PRO A 377 19.13 9.43 -1.44
CA PRO A 377 19.68 10.72 -1.04
C PRO A 377 18.89 11.89 -1.63
N ARG A 378 18.96 13.07 -0.99
CA ARG A 378 18.30 14.31 -1.44
C ARG A 378 18.99 14.89 -2.69
N LYS A 379 18.76 14.27 -3.85
CA LYS A 379 19.32 14.66 -5.16
C LYS A 379 18.36 15.49 -6.02
N TRP A 380 17.47 16.26 -5.40
CA TRP A 380 16.69 17.28 -6.11
C TRP A 380 17.62 18.34 -6.71
N GLY A 381 17.31 18.80 -7.92
CA GLY A 381 18.12 19.82 -8.59
C GLY A 381 19.43 19.32 -9.24
N LEU A 382 19.47 18.06 -9.70
CA LEU A 382 20.59 17.45 -10.46
C LEU A 382 20.28 17.12 -11.93
N GLY A 383 19.07 17.41 -12.42
CA GLY A 383 18.75 17.30 -13.85
C GLY A 383 19.36 18.47 -14.68
N PRO A 384 19.46 18.37 -16.01
CA PRO A 384 20.24 19.29 -16.84
C PRO A 384 20.00 20.78 -16.57
N LYS A 385 18.75 21.27 -16.69
CA LYS A 385 18.42 22.67 -16.38
C LYS A 385 18.70 23.04 -14.91
N ALA A 386 18.54 22.14 -13.95
CA ALA A 386 18.85 22.45 -12.54
C ALA A 386 20.37 22.49 -12.25
N SER A 387 21.15 21.65 -12.92
CA SER A 387 22.61 21.70 -12.89
C SER A 387 23.13 22.97 -13.56
N GLN A 388 22.55 23.39 -14.69
CA GLN A 388 22.80 24.70 -15.31
C GLN A 388 22.45 25.85 -14.36
N LYS A 389 21.27 25.83 -13.71
CA LYS A 389 20.87 26.82 -12.69
C LYS A 389 21.91 26.92 -11.57
N ARG A 390 22.41 25.80 -11.05
CA ARG A 390 23.47 25.77 -10.02
C ARG A 390 24.85 26.22 -10.54
N LEU A 391 25.14 26.03 -11.83
CA LEU A 391 26.35 26.55 -12.48
C LEU A 391 26.28 28.08 -12.62
N MET A 392 25.16 28.60 -13.11
CA MET A 392 24.90 30.04 -13.26
C MET A 392 24.93 30.78 -11.92
N ILE A 393 24.35 30.21 -10.85
CA ILE A 393 24.47 30.76 -9.49
C ILE A 393 25.94 30.78 -9.02
N LYS A 394 26.74 29.75 -9.32
CA LYS A 394 28.20 29.75 -9.04
C LYS A 394 28.97 30.78 -9.88
N GLN A 395 28.49 31.11 -11.06
CA GLN A 395 29.08 32.09 -11.98
C GLN A 395 28.59 33.54 -11.72
N GLY A 396 27.70 33.76 -10.75
CA GLY A 396 27.11 35.07 -10.45
C GLY A 396 26.02 35.53 -11.44
N LEU A 397 25.68 34.70 -12.42
CA LEU A 397 24.67 34.98 -13.46
C LEU A 397 23.22 34.85 -12.95
N LEU A 398 23.03 34.45 -11.69
CA LEU A 398 21.75 34.34 -10.98
C LEU A 398 21.99 34.63 -9.48
N ASP A 399 20.96 35.09 -8.77
CA ASP A 399 21.07 35.39 -7.33
C ASP A 399 21.21 34.12 -6.45
N LYS A 400 21.42 34.31 -5.13
CA LYS A 400 21.57 33.20 -4.16
C LYS A 400 20.34 32.29 -4.04
N HIS A 401 19.19 32.70 -4.58
CA HIS A 401 17.94 31.95 -4.64
C HIS A 401 17.62 31.43 -6.06
N GLY A 402 18.46 31.76 -7.05
CA GLY A 402 18.30 31.37 -8.44
C GLY A 402 17.27 32.20 -9.21
N LYS A 403 17.10 33.48 -8.86
CA LYS A 403 16.36 34.49 -9.64
C LYS A 403 17.29 35.21 -10.63
N PRO A 404 16.75 35.76 -11.74
CA PRO A 404 17.54 36.60 -12.64
C PRO A 404 18.12 37.84 -11.95
N THR A 405 19.39 38.11 -12.24
CA THR A 405 20.08 39.40 -12.07
C THR A 405 20.33 40.04 -13.44
N ASP A 406 20.85 41.27 -13.49
CA ASP A 406 21.14 41.99 -14.74
C ASP A 406 22.17 41.27 -15.64
N SER A 407 22.95 40.33 -15.07
CA SER A 407 23.90 39.47 -15.78
C SER A 407 23.30 38.18 -16.35
N THR A 408 21.98 37.96 -16.25
CA THR A 408 21.34 36.71 -16.69
C THR A 408 21.20 36.66 -18.21
N PRO A 409 21.63 35.58 -18.90
CA PRO A 409 21.37 35.42 -20.33
C PRO A 409 19.87 35.45 -20.65
N ALA A 410 19.44 36.26 -21.63
CA ALA A 410 18.03 36.42 -21.98
C ALA A 410 17.34 35.10 -22.36
N THR A 411 18.07 34.16 -22.97
CA THR A 411 17.60 32.81 -23.28
C THR A 411 17.17 32.04 -22.03
N TRP A 412 17.90 32.17 -20.91
CA TRP A 412 17.51 31.55 -19.63
C TRP A 412 16.19 32.12 -19.11
N THR A 413 16.02 33.44 -19.17
CA THR A 413 14.79 34.12 -18.73
C THR A 413 13.57 33.76 -19.58
N GLN A 414 13.75 33.41 -20.85
CA GLN A 414 12.69 32.95 -21.75
C GLN A 414 12.39 31.43 -21.59
N GLU A 415 13.40 30.61 -21.33
CA GLU A 415 13.30 29.14 -21.27
C GLU A 415 13.08 28.54 -19.87
N TYR A 416 13.25 29.30 -18.79
CA TYR A 416 13.16 28.81 -17.42
C TYR A 416 11.83 29.19 -16.76
N VAL A 417 10.90 28.23 -16.73
CA VAL A 417 9.65 28.34 -15.98
C VAL A 417 9.82 27.72 -14.59
N ASP A 418 9.61 28.49 -13.53
CA ASP A 418 9.70 27.97 -12.16
C ASP A 418 8.36 27.46 -11.62
N TYR A 419 8.16 26.15 -11.71
CA TYR A 419 6.94 25.48 -11.27
C TYR A 419 6.82 25.32 -9.73
N SER A 420 7.70 25.91 -8.90
CA SER A 420 7.44 25.98 -7.45
C SER A 420 6.44 27.06 -7.09
N ASP A 421 6.44 28.20 -7.79
CA ASP A 421 5.55 29.35 -7.55
C ASP A 421 4.26 29.25 -8.41
N VAL A 422 3.57 28.11 -8.33
CA VAL A 422 2.18 28.02 -8.79
C VAL A 422 1.31 28.85 -7.84
N LYS A 423 1.13 30.12 -8.20
CA LYS A 423 0.13 31.02 -7.60
C LYS A 423 -1.23 30.33 -7.57
N LYS A 424 -2.07 30.65 -6.59
CA LYS A 424 -3.47 30.23 -6.58
C LYS A 424 -4.14 30.78 -7.85
N GLU A 425 -4.43 29.92 -8.81
CA GLU A 425 -5.29 30.30 -9.93
C GLU A 425 -6.67 30.64 -9.38
N VAL A 426 -7.15 31.83 -9.75
CA VAL A 426 -8.48 32.31 -9.40
C VAL A 426 -9.45 31.67 -10.38
N LEU A 427 -10.47 30.98 -9.87
CA LEU A 427 -11.58 30.50 -10.69
C LEU A 427 -12.19 31.70 -11.44
N PRO A 428 -12.41 31.61 -12.77
CA PRO A 428 -12.91 32.75 -13.54
C PRO A 428 -14.26 33.22 -13.00
N GLU A 429 -14.46 34.54 -12.94
CA GLU A 429 -15.70 35.12 -12.42
C GLU A 429 -16.90 34.65 -13.24
N ALA A 430 -17.93 34.14 -12.55
CA ALA A 430 -19.20 33.82 -13.18
C ALA A 430 -19.86 35.11 -13.71
N VAL A 431 -20.25 35.09 -14.98
CA VAL A 431 -20.87 36.23 -15.67
C VAL A 431 -22.08 36.74 -14.89
N LYS A 432 -22.12 38.05 -14.60
CA LYS A 432 -23.24 38.70 -13.92
C LYS A 432 -24.50 38.67 -14.79
N ALA A 433 -25.42 37.75 -14.49
CA ALA A 433 -26.75 37.77 -15.07
C ALA A 433 -27.57 38.95 -14.50
N GLU A 434 -28.09 39.82 -15.36
CA GLU A 434 -29.00 40.89 -14.96
C GLU A 434 -30.31 40.33 -14.39
N LYS A 435 -30.62 40.63 -13.13
CA LYS A 435 -31.97 40.46 -12.61
C LYS A 435 -32.82 41.68 -12.96
N ARG A 436 -33.68 41.53 -13.97
CA ARG A 436 -34.75 42.48 -14.29
C ARG A 436 -35.55 42.85 -13.04
N ARG A 437 -35.86 44.14 -12.89
CA ARG A 437 -36.89 44.63 -11.96
C ARG A 437 -38.25 44.03 -12.31
N ARG A 438 -39.08 43.81 -11.27
CA ARG A 438 -40.54 43.87 -11.38
C ARG A 438 -41.06 44.55 -10.11
N GLN A 439 -41.97 45.52 -10.28
CA GLN A 439 -42.91 45.94 -9.24
C GLN A 439 -43.97 44.82 -9.12
N SER A 440 -44.76 44.69 -8.05
CA SER A 440 -44.96 45.54 -6.86
C SER A 440 -45.04 44.64 -5.59
N GLU A 441 -45.66 44.90 -4.42
CA GLU A 441 -46.56 45.96 -3.88
C GLU A 441 -46.36 46.06 -2.34
N SER A 442 -47.29 46.67 -1.60
CA SER A 442 -47.31 46.80 -0.12
C SER A 442 -48.37 45.92 0.55
N ASP A 443 -48.10 45.43 1.78
CA ASP A 443 -49.02 45.65 2.91
C ASP A 443 -48.39 45.34 4.29
N GLU A 444 -49.15 45.63 5.36
CA GLU A 444 -48.70 45.75 6.76
C GLU A 444 -48.41 44.44 7.52
N THR A 445 -47.44 44.46 8.47
CA THR A 445 -47.69 44.47 9.94
C THR A 445 -46.40 44.31 10.78
N SER A 446 -46.48 44.69 12.05
CA SER A 446 -45.49 44.51 13.14
C SER A 446 -46.13 43.65 14.26
N PRO A 447 -45.50 43.28 15.41
CA PRO A 447 -44.22 43.70 16.03
C PRO A 447 -43.38 42.47 16.51
N ALA A 448 -42.44 42.47 17.48
CA ALA A 448 -41.91 43.45 18.42
C ALA A 448 -40.44 43.15 18.81
N SER A 449 -39.75 44.11 19.45
CA SER A 449 -38.48 43.88 20.17
C SER A 449 -38.21 44.98 21.20
N PRO A 450 -37.94 44.68 22.48
CA PRO A 450 -37.43 45.67 23.44
C PRO A 450 -35.90 45.71 23.43
N GLN A 451 -35.32 46.86 23.05
CA GLN A 451 -33.95 47.25 23.41
C GLN A 451 -34.00 48.29 24.53
N LEU A 452 -33.05 48.28 25.48
CA LEU A 452 -32.68 49.49 26.23
C LEU A 452 -31.17 49.58 26.51
N ILE A 453 -30.54 50.60 25.91
CA ILE A 453 -29.50 51.53 26.43
C ILE A 453 -28.26 50.92 27.14
N LYS A 454 -26.98 51.10 26.72
CA LYS A 454 -26.13 52.23 26.22
C LYS A 454 -25.65 53.29 27.24
N LYS A 455 -24.44 53.12 27.79
CA LYS A 455 -23.25 54.04 27.80
C LYS A 455 -22.24 53.58 28.90
N GLY A 456 -20.94 53.90 28.86
CA GLY A 456 -20.20 54.81 27.97
C GLY A 456 -18.70 54.48 27.79
N LYS A 457 -17.93 55.48 27.31
CA LYS A 457 -16.48 55.39 26.93
C LYS A 457 -15.59 55.62 28.20
N LYS A 458 -14.25 55.44 28.24
CA LYS A 458 -13.21 55.75 27.22
C LYS A 458 -11.81 55.18 27.62
N LYS A 459 -10.96 54.89 26.61
CA LYS A 459 -9.46 54.84 26.50
C LYS A 459 -8.59 55.13 27.76
N LYS A 460 -7.36 54.62 27.96
CA LYS A 460 -6.22 54.15 27.09
C LYS A 460 -5.29 53.25 27.99
N LYS A 461 -4.57 52.18 27.56
CA LYS A 461 -3.26 52.14 26.83
C LYS A 461 -2.18 53.02 27.50
N ASP A 462 -0.95 52.59 27.81
CA ASP A 462 -0.01 51.49 27.41
C ASP A 462 0.84 51.08 28.66
N LYS A 463 1.79 50.13 28.78
CA LYS A 463 2.24 48.88 28.12
C LYS A 463 3.75 48.67 28.47
N LYS A 464 4.16 47.50 29.07
CA LYS A 464 5.57 46.98 29.25
C LYS A 464 6.45 47.76 30.29
N ALA A 465 7.38 47.21 31.09
CA ALA A 465 8.09 45.92 31.21
C ALA A 465 8.96 45.90 32.51
N LYS A 466 9.41 44.71 32.96
CA LYS A 466 10.51 44.37 33.95
C LYS A 466 10.53 45.13 35.31
N ALA A 467 10.53 44.53 36.51
CA ALA A 467 11.08 43.28 37.10
C ALA A 467 12.41 43.48 37.88
N ALA A 468 12.47 42.83 39.05
CA ALA A 468 13.56 42.71 40.06
C ALA A 468 13.55 43.71 41.24
N GLU A 469 13.57 43.09 42.44
CA GLU A 469 14.25 43.49 43.69
C GLU A 469 13.91 44.83 44.37
N GLU A 470 13.19 44.71 45.48
CA GLU A 470 13.28 45.55 46.67
C GLU A 470 12.87 44.70 47.90
N SER A 471 12.94 45.26 49.11
CA SER A 471 13.58 44.55 50.23
C SER A 471 13.17 45.01 51.64
N ALA A 472 13.62 44.26 52.67
CA ALA A 472 13.43 44.52 54.11
C ALA A 472 11.96 44.34 54.60
N ASP A 473 11.64 44.00 55.86
CA ASP A 473 12.44 43.79 57.08
C ASP A 473 11.99 42.52 57.87
N GLU A 474 12.83 42.07 58.81
CA GLU A 474 12.57 41.06 59.85
C GLU A 474 12.92 41.68 61.23
N PRO A 475 12.50 41.15 62.42
CA PRO A 475 13.02 39.88 62.93
C PRO A 475 12.06 39.05 63.84
N GLY A 476 12.50 37.84 64.21
CA GLY A 476 11.97 37.08 65.35
C GLY A 476 12.56 35.67 65.46
N ASP A 477 13.24 35.35 66.57
CA ASP A 477 13.90 34.06 66.87
C ASP A 477 13.06 32.81 66.49
N GLY A 478 13.63 31.68 66.04
CA GLY A 478 14.84 30.99 66.53
C GLY A 478 14.41 29.69 67.23
N ASP A 479 15.12 28.56 67.21
CA ASP A 479 16.49 28.27 66.74
C ASP A 479 16.53 26.90 65.98
N SER A 480 17.70 26.67 65.38
CA SER A 480 18.25 25.63 64.51
C SER A 480 18.26 24.17 65.05
N ASP A 481 18.87 23.15 64.42
CA ASP A 481 19.65 23.09 63.16
C ASP A 481 19.44 21.76 62.38
N THR A 482 20.05 21.76 61.20
CA THR A 482 20.31 20.75 60.18
C THR A 482 21.22 19.56 60.66
N THR A 483 21.85 18.66 59.87
CA THR A 483 22.20 18.65 58.43
C THR A 483 22.48 17.23 57.84
N LYS A 484 22.16 17.08 56.54
CA LYS A 484 22.95 16.42 55.45
C LYS A 484 23.53 14.97 55.59
N LYS A 485 23.29 14.20 54.51
CA LYS A 485 24.24 13.38 53.67
C LYS A 485 24.29 11.82 53.77
N LYS A 486 24.10 11.23 52.57
CA LYS A 486 24.88 10.16 51.89
C LYS A 486 24.68 8.66 52.22
N LYS A 487 24.19 7.95 51.17
CA LYS A 487 24.74 6.73 50.53
C LYS A 487 25.29 5.57 51.40
N LYS A 488 24.75 4.36 51.17
CA LYS A 488 25.58 3.13 51.11
C LYS A 488 25.03 2.10 50.10
N LYS A 489 25.93 1.26 49.55
CA LYS A 489 25.62 0.14 48.63
C LYS A 489 25.75 -1.20 49.36
N LYS A 490 24.85 -2.14 49.07
CA LYS A 490 25.07 -3.60 48.91
C LYS A 490 24.15 -4.01 47.75
N LYS A 491 24.54 -4.70 46.67
CA LYS A 491 25.54 -5.78 46.45
C LYS A 491 25.13 -7.09 47.15
N ILE A 492 24.24 -7.83 46.49
CA ILE A 492 23.98 -9.26 46.70
C ILE A 492 24.96 -10.04 45.79
N LYS A 493 25.32 -11.26 46.17
CA LYS A 493 26.33 -12.12 45.55
C LYS A 493 25.65 -13.43 45.13
N LEU A 494 26.10 -14.06 44.04
CA LEU A 494 25.75 -15.46 43.76
C LEU A 494 26.47 -16.40 44.75
N GLU A 495 25.83 -17.52 45.05
CA GLU A 495 26.46 -18.74 45.55
C GLU A 495 25.80 -19.94 44.83
N VAL A 496 26.48 -21.08 44.76
CA VAL A 496 26.26 -22.11 43.72
C VAL A 496 26.48 -23.52 44.29
N LEU A 497 25.57 -24.45 43.93
CA LEU A 497 25.64 -25.92 44.07
C LEU A 497 25.82 -26.53 45.48
N SER A 498 24.78 -27.21 45.97
CA SER A 498 24.77 -28.68 46.21
C SER A 498 23.45 -29.12 46.83
N GLY A 499 22.86 -30.21 46.31
CA GLY A 499 21.52 -30.70 46.69
C GLY A 499 20.60 -30.83 45.48
#